data_AF-A0A841SX86-F1
#
_entry.id   AF-A0A841SX86-F1
#
_cell.length_a   1.000
_cell.length_b   1.000
_cell.length_c   1.000
_cell.angle_alpha   90.00
_cell.angle_beta   90.00
_cell.angle_gamma   90.00
#
_symmetry.space_group_name_H-M   'P 1'
#
loop_
_entity.id
_entity.type
_entity.pdbx_description
1 polymer ?
#
loop_
_entity_poly.entity_id
_entity_poly.type
_entity_poly.pdbx_seq_one_letter_code
_entity_poly.pdbx_strand_id
1 'polypeptide(L)'
;MSDSDKWDRMLRQALASEAGPDERLNRNVIHRYRERSEARPKGRKRISIGVLAAVFTLLLSVSAFAAVKLLSPQQVAEHLGNGPLAEAFASGDAVEINESVVSGGYEITLHGLVSGAGLNGLEDLSSDISPEKTYAVVSIANADGSPMPKTSDPEYGEVPFYVSPLMRGLKPWQVNIFSMHGGYSETVLDGVMYRLIECDGVEMFADRGVYLAVVGGTAFPSNDAIAYDEETGEISLRPDYEGAAALFELPLDKSKADPAKAEAYLRELPKEPEEKETAAENDAAALLESKSEEMATKSAERKKKVPEGTTILESVQKLTPDDRGRVHYKYDVWNVTLTPDLFFPEGQTGDYPFQFSERDGKVLALVFTVDSLGDVTGKVVELDP
;
A
#
# COMPACT_ATOMS: atom_id res chain seq x y z
N MET A 1 2.30 15.74 -52.53
CA MET A 1 1.48 14.93 -51.60
C MET A 1 2.40 14.55 -50.46
N SER A 2 2.05 14.94 -49.24
CA SER A 2 2.89 14.71 -48.07
C SER A 2 2.70 13.27 -47.56
N ASP A 3 3.69 12.71 -46.87
CA ASP A 3 3.57 11.37 -46.28
C ASP A 3 2.41 11.28 -45.28
N SER A 4 2.06 12.38 -44.63
CA SER A 4 0.88 12.50 -43.75
C SER A 4 -0.43 12.21 -44.49
N ASP A 5 -0.58 12.72 -45.72
CA ASP A 5 -1.78 12.49 -46.53
C ASP A 5 -1.91 11.01 -46.95
N LYS A 6 -0.77 10.32 -47.09
CA LYS A 6 -0.73 8.89 -47.43
C LYS A 6 -1.13 8.03 -46.24
N TRP A 7 -0.64 8.35 -45.04
CA TRP A 7 -1.00 7.66 -43.81
C TRP A 7 -2.47 7.85 -43.45
N ASP A 8 -3.01 9.07 -43.58
CA ASP A 8 -4.41 9.34 -43.26
C ASP A 8 -5.36 8.58 -44.20
N ARG A 9 -4.96 8.42 -45.47
CA ARG A 9 -5.71 7.61 -46.44
C ARG A 9 -5.66 6.13 -46.11
N MET A 10 -4.51 5.60 -45.71
CA MET A 10 -4.36 4.19 -45.33
C MET A 10 -5.15 3.87 -44.05
N LEU A 11 -5.15 4.79 -43.08
CA LEU A 11 -5.90 4.65 -41.82
C LEU A 11 -7.41 4.64 -42.08
N ARG A 12 -7.91 5.57 -42.91
CA ARG A 12 -9.32 5.62 -43.31
C ARG A 12 -9.75 4.38 -44.08
N GLN A 13 -8.87 3.80 -44.89
CA GLN A 13 -9.17 2.61 -45.67
C GLN A 13 -9.16 1.33 -44.81
N ALA A 14 -8.33 1.26 -43.77
CA ALA A 14 -8.34 0.16 -42.80
C ALA A 14 -9.58 0.20 -41.88
N LEU A 15 -10.02 1.40 -41.49
CA LEU A 15 -11.17 1.62 -40.61
C LEU A 15 -12.52 1.55 -41.35
N ALA A 16 -12.54 1.66 -42.68
CA ALA A 16 -13.75 1.55 -43.50
C ALA A 16 -14.15 0.11 -43.85
N SER A 17 -13.50 -0.91 -43.26
CA SER A 17 -13.88 -2.31 -43.46
C SER A 17 -15.15 -2.66 -42.69
N GLU A 18 -16.30 -2.62 -43.36
CA GLU A 18 -17.61 -3.14 -42.88
C GLU A 18 -17.67 -4.69 -42.87
N ALA A 19 -16.56 -5.36 -42.58
CA ALA A 19 -16.54 -6.82 -42.44
C ALA A 19 -17.01 -7.20 -41.02
N GLY A 20 -18.32 -7.35 -40.86
CA GLY A 20 -18.88 -8.00 -39.66
C GLY A 20 -18.32 -9.43 -39.50
N PRO A 21 -18.28 -9.97 -38.27
CA PRO A 21 -17.76 -11.31 -38.02
C PRO A 21 -18.51 -12.36 -38.85
N ASP A 22 -17.77 -13.34 -39.41
CA ASP A 22 -18.31 -14.41 -40.27
C ASP A 22 -19.56 -15.06 -39.64
N GLU A 23 -20.65 -15.15 -40.40
CA GLU A 23 -21.90 -15.77 -39.95
C GLU A 23 -21.70 -17.21 -39.44
N ARG A 24 -20.67 -17.92 -39.93
CA ARG A 24 -20.33 -19.25 -39.40
C ARG A 24 -19.86 -19.19 -37.95
N LEU A 25 -19.11 -18.17 -37.58
CA LEU A 25 -18.69 -17.95 -36.20
C LEU A 25 -19.89 -17.64 -35.31
N ASN A 26 -20.79 -16.76 -35.76
CA ASN A 26 -22.02 -16.44 -35.02
C ASN A 26 -22.93 -17.67 -34.83
N ARG A 27 -23.10 -18.50 -35.87
CA ARG A 27 -23.85 -19.76 -35.74
C ARG A 27 -23.20 -20.75 -34.78
N ASN A 28 -21.87 -20.87 -34.79
CA ASN A 28 -21.15 -21.75 -33.88
C ASN A 28 -21.24 -21.29 -32.42
N VAL A 29 -21.21 -19.97 -32.16
CA VAL A 29 -21.38 -19.40 -30.82
C VAL A 29 -22.80 -19.65 -30.30
N ILE A 30 -23.83 -19.41 -31.13
CA ILE A 30 -25.23 -19.66 -30.77
C ILE A 30 -25.48 -21.17 -30.52
N HIS A 31 -24.88 -22.04 -31.33
CA HIS A 31 -24.99 -23.49 -31.17
C HIS A 31 -24.35 -23.97 -29.87
N ARG A 32 -23.12 -23.54 -29.57
CA ARG A 32 -22.43 -23.89 -28.32
C ARG A 32 -23.16 -23.38 -27.08
N TYR A 33 -23.83 -22.23 -27.19
CA TYR A 33 -24.64 -21.69 -26.09
C TYR A 33 -25.90 -22.54 -25.85
N ARG A 34 -26.56 -23.02 -26.92
CA ARG A 34 -27.72 -23.92 -26.83
C ARG A 34 -27.36 -25.31 -26.31
N GLU A 35 -26.25 -25.90 -26.76
CA GLU A 35 -25.77 -27.20 -26.28
C GLU A 35 -25.38 -27.18 -24.80
N ARG A 36 -24.78 -26.08 -24.30
CA ARG A 36 -24.52 -25.90 -22.86
C ARG A 36 -25.81 -25.69 -22.05
N SER A 37 -26.89 -25.20 -22.66
CA SER A 37 -28.15 -24.94 -21.96
C SER A 37 -29.08 -26.17 -21.81
N GLU A 38 -28.84 -27.24 -22.58
CA GLU A 38 -29.70 -28.45 -22.57
C GLU A 38 -29.14 -29.62 -21.75
N ALA A 39 -27.95 -29.52 -21.17
CA ALA A 39 -27.42 -30.54 -20.27
C ALA A 39 -27.90 -30.33 -18.81
N ARG A 40 -29.07 -30.90 -18.47
CA ARG A 40 -29.53 -31.04 -17.07
C ARG A 40 -29.04 -32.35 -16.45
N PRO A 41 -28.49 -32.34 -15.22
CA PRO A 41 -28.67 -33.42 -14.27
C PRO A 41 -29.87 -33.14 -13.35
N LYS A 42 -30.66 -34.19 -13.07
CA LYS A 42 -31.82 -34.14 -12.18
C LYS A 42 -31.40 -34.18 -10.70
N GLY A 43 -31.83 -33.17 -9.94
CA GLY A 43 -32.39 -33.31 -8.59
C GLY A 43 -31.48 -33.13 -7.37
N ARG A 44 -31.59 -31.99 -6.67
CA ARG A 44 -32.27 -31.85 -5.36
C ARG A 44 -32.09 -30.45 -4.76
N LYS A 45 -33.19 -29.99 -4.15
CA LYS A 45 -33.39 -28.87 -3.18
C LYS A 45 -33.22 -27.44 -3.72
N ARG A 46 -34.36 -26.74 -3.75
CA ARG A 46 -34.53 -25.33 -4.08
C ARG A 46 -33.99 -24.48 -2.92
N ILE A 47 -32.93 -23.71 -3.17
CA ILE A 47 -32.63 -22.49 -2.43
C ILE A 47 -32.92 -21.35 -3.42
N SER A 48 -33.71 -20.37 -3.01
CA SER A 48 -34.21 -19.31 -3.87
C SER A 48 -33.05 -18.45 -4.41
N ILE A 49 -32.80 -18.56 -5.72
CA ILE A 49 -31.80 -17.79 -6.48
C ILE A 49 -32.10 -16.27 -6.51
N GLY A 50 -33.21 -15.82 -5.89
CA GLY A 50 -33.56 -14.41 -5.78
C GLY A 50 -32.85 -13.61 -4.68
N VAL A 51 -32.11 -14.24 -3.76
CA VAL A 51 -31.44 -13.54 -2.64
C VAL A 51 -29.92 -13.41 -2.84
N LEU A 52 -29.30 -14.28 -3.65
CA LEU A 52 -27.85 -14.23 -3.86
C LEU A 52 -27.42 -13.33 -5.03
N ALA A 53 -28.36 -12.98 -5.92
CA ALA A 53 -28.09 -12.06 -7.03
C ALA A 53 -28.24 -10.57 -6.65
N ALA A 54 -28.87 -10.27 -5.51
CA ALA A 54 -29.06 -8.89 -5.05
C ALA A 54 -27.84 -8.31 -4.32
N VAL A 55 -26.92 -9.16 -3.82
CA VAL A 55 -25.70 -8.71 -3.13
C VAL A 55 -24.57 -8.38 -4.13
N PHE A 56 -24.56 -9.00 -5.31
CA PHE A 56 -23.53 -8.73 -6.33
C PHE A 56 -23.91 -7.65 -7.36
N THR A 57 -25.17 -7.26 -7.48
CA THR A 57 -25.59 -6.26 -8.49
C THR A 57 -25.63 -4.81 -7.97
N LEU A 58 -25.30 -4.56 -6.70
CA LEU A 58 -25.30 -3.21 -6.12
C LEU A 58 -23.95 -2.49 -6.15
N LEU A 59 -22.87 -3.11 -6.66
CA LEU A 59 -21.53 -2.51 -6.70
C LEU A 59 -21.03 -2.09 -8.10
N LEU A 60 -21.85 -2.22 -9.15
CA LEU A 60 -21.48 -1.74 -10.49
C LEU A 60 -22.33 -0.53 -10.89
N SER A 61 -22.28 0.53 -10.08
CA SER A 61 -22.54 1.85 -10.62
C SER A 61 -21.34 2.21 -11.50
N VAL A 62 -21.45 1.92 -12.80
CA VAL A 62 -20.55 2.48 -13.81
C VAL A 62 -20.84 3.98 -13.85
N SER A 63 -20.21 4.73 -12.95
CA SER A 63 -20.03 6.16 -13.13
C SER A 63 -19.27 6.32 -14.44
N ALA A 64 -19.88 7.02 -15.40
CA ALA A 64 -19.19 7.50 -16.58
C ALA A 64 -18.21 8.60 -16.13
N PHE A 65 -17.15 8.19 -15.44
CA PHE A 65 -16.05 9.05 -15.10
C PHE A 65 -15.22 9.26 -16.36
N ALA A 66 -14.74 10.49 -16.59
CA ALA A 66 -13.70 10.68 -17.59
C ALA A 66 -12.58 9.70 -17.23
N ALA A 67 -12.15 8.85 -18.18
CA ALA A 67 -11.04 7.94 -17.94
C ALA A 67 -9.81 8.81 -17.66
N VAL A 68 -9.53 9.07 -16.38
CA VAL A 68 -8.27 9.67 -15.96
C VAL A 68 -7.22 8.70 -16.44
N LYS A 69 -6.33 9.16 -17.29
CA LYS A 69 -5.23 8.33 -17.75
C LYS A 69 -4.26 8.21 -16.57
N LEU A 70 -4.48 7.19 -15.74
CA LEU A 70 -3.64 6.90 -14.59
C LEU A 70 -2.22 6.58 -15.05
N LEU A 71 -1.25 6.92 -14.23
CA LEU A 71 0.14 6.58 -14.45
C LEU A 71 0.34 5.07 -14.27
N SER A 72 1.19 4.49 -15.10
CA SER A 72 1.68 3.12 -14.88
C SER A 72 2.61 3.06 -13.67
N PRO A 73 2.81 1.88 -13.06
CA PRO A 73 3.77 1.70 -11.97
C PRO A 73 5.19 2.19 -12.31
N GLN A 74 5.64 1.97 -13.56
CA GLN A 74 6.90 2.48 -14.07
C GLN A 74 6.96 4.01 -13.96
N GLN A 75 5.96 4.71 -14.50
CA GLN A 75 5.94 6.17 -14.49
C GLN A 75 5.87 6.74 -13.07
N VAL A 76 5.13 6.08 -12.16
CA VAL A 76 5.10 6.47 -10.75
C VAL A 76 6.48 6.36 -10.13
N ALA A 77 7.20 5.25 -10.36
CA ALA A 77 8.56 5.08 -9.88
C ALA A 77 9.53 6.12 -10.47
N GLU A 78 9.42 6.44 -11.77
CA GLU A 78 10.21 7.51 -12.42
C GLU A 78 9.95 8.88 -11.77
N HIS A 79 8.68 9.21 -11.52
CA HIS A 79 8.30 10.47 -10.86
C HIS A 79 8.78 10.57 -9.42
N LEU A 80 8.98 9.43 -8.75
CA LEU A 80 9.55 9.35 -7.41
C LEU A 80 11.08 9.25 -7.42
N GLY A 81 11.72 9.48 -8.57
CA GLY A 81 13.18 9.45 -8.72
C GLY A 81 13.79 8.05 -8.67
N ASN A 82 12.98 7.00 -8.70
CA ASN A 82 13.43 5.62 -8.57
C ASN A 82 13.50 4.92 -9.94
N GLY A 83 14.50 5.31 -10.73
CA GLY A 83 14.79 4.70 -12.05
C GLY A 83 14.95 3.18 -12.02
N PRO A 84 15.71 2.60 -11.07
CA PRO A 84 15.84 1.14 -10.96
C PRO A 84 14.51 0.41 -10.74
N LEU A 85 13.62 0.99 -9.93
CA LEU A 85 12.31 0.40 -9.68
C LEU A 85 11.38 0.60 -10.87
N ALA A 86 11.53 1.70 -11.60
CA ALA A 86 10.83 1.90 -12.87
C ALA A 86 11.17 0.81 -13.89
N GLU A 87 12.46 0.48 -14.03
CA GLU A 87 12.90 -0.64 -14.88
C GLU A 87 12.33 -1.98 -14.40
N ALA A 88 12.28 -2.21 -13.09
CA ALA A 88 11.63 -3.39 -12.51
C ALA A 88 10.16 -3.50 -12.94
N PHE A 89 9.40 -2.41 -12.82
CA PHE A 89 8.00 -2.36 -13.22
C PHE A 89 7.78 -2.47 -14.73
N ALA A 90 8.78 -2.11 -15.55
CA ALA A 90 8.75 -2.31 -16.99
C ALA A 90 9.18 -3.73 -17.42
N SER A 91 9.75 -4.51 -16.51
CA SER A 91 10.23 -5.87 -16.78
C SER A 91 9.08 -6.87 -16.93
N GLY A 92 9.39 -8.03 -17.51
CA GLY A 92 8.44 -9.16 -17.58
C GLY A 92 8.14 -9.82 -16.23
N ASP A 93 8.88 -9.48 -15.18
CA ASP A 93 8.67 -10.00 -13.83
C ASP A 93 7.63 -9.19 -13.03
N ALA A 94 7.24 -8.02 -13.55
CA ALA A 94 6.16 -7.21 -12.97
C ALA A 94 4.79 -7.82 -13.25
N VAL A 95 3.91 -7.74 -12.26
CA VAL A 95 2.53 -8.19 -12.35
C VAL A 95 1.63 -6.97 -12.50
N GLU A 96 1.05 -6.82 -13.69
CA GLU A 96 0.05 -5.79 -13.98
C GLU A 96 -1.33 -6.25 -13.49
N ILE A 97 -2.02 -5.39 -12.74
CA ILE A 97 -3.33 -5.69 -12.14
C ILE A 97 -4.38 -4.71 -12.65
N ASN A 98 -4.18 -3.40 -12.43
CA ASN A 98 -5.12 -2.31 -12.77
C ASN A 98 -6.57 -2.59 -12.33
N GLU A 99 -6.75 -3.04 -11.10
CA GLU A 99 -8.06 -3.28 -10.50
C GLU A 99 -8.48 -2.06 -9.67
N SER A 100 -9.71 -1.60 -9.85
CA SER A 100 -10.25 -0.40 -9.19
C SER A 100 -11.46 -0.72 -8.32
N VAL A 101 -11.52 -0.09 -7.15
CA VAL A 101 -12.64 -0.16 -6.20
C VAL A 101 -13.06 1.25 -5.83
N VAL A 102 -14.36 1.52 -5.86
CA VAL A 102 -14.94 2.78 -5.37
C VAL A 102 -15.49 2.57 -3.96
N SER A 103 -14.97 3.32 -2.98
CA SER A 103 -15.31 3.16 -1.56
C SER A 103 -15.05 4.45 -0.78
N GLY A 104 -15.93 4.80 0.17
CA GLY A 104 -15.77 5.95 1.07
C GLY A 104 -15.57 7.31 0.38
N GLY A 105 -16.09 7.49 -0.85
CA GLY A 105 -15.88 8.70 -1.65
C GLY A 105 -14.61 8.73 -2.49
N TYR A 106 -13.85 7.63 -2.53
CA TYR A 106 -12.60 7.51 -3.29
C TYR A 106 -12.68 6.40 -4.34
N GLU A 107 -11.97 6.57 -5.44
CA GLU A 107 -11.60 5.52 -6.37
C GLU A 107 -10.16 5.09 -6.07
N ILE A 108 -10.00 3.83 -5.67
CA ILE A 108 -8.73 3.23 -5.27
C ILE A 108 -8.35 2.21 -6.34
N THR A 109 -7.16 2.33 -6.92
CA THR A 109 -6.67 1.39 -7.94
C THR A 109 -5.38 0.73 -7.50
N LEU A 110 -5.31 -0.60 -7.57
CA LEU A 110 -4.06 -1.35 -7.51
C LEU A 110 -3.54 -1.55 -8.93
N HIS A 111 -2.43 -0.87 -9.25
CA HIS A 111 -1.86 -0.91 -10.59
C HIS A 111 -1.04 -2.16 -10.85
N GLY A 112 -0.22 -2.56 -9.90
CA GLY A 112 0.65 -3.72 -10.05
C GLY A 112 1.68 -3.82 -8.94
N LEU A 113 2.45 -4.91 -9.02
CA LEU A 113 3.52 -5.21 -8.09
C LEU A 113 4.73 -5.82 -8.80
N VAL A 114 5.90 -5.71 -8.18
CA VAL A 114 7.15 -6.34 -8.65
C VAL A 114 7.97 -6.82 -7.47
N SER A 115 8.65 -7.95 -7.65
CA SER A 115 9.61 -8.48 -6.69
C SER A 115 10.98 -7.84 -6.94
N GLY A 116 11.65 -7.38 -5.88
CA GLY A 116 13.02 -6.88 -5.98
C GLY A 116 14.01 -7.95 -6.46
N ALA A 117 13.68 -9.23 -6.32
CA ALA A 117 14.56 -10.34 -6.66
C ALA A 117 14.91 -10.41 -8.17
N GLY A 118 14.04 -9.85 -9.03
CA GLY A 118 14.26 -9.76 -10.47
C GLY A 118 15.33 -8.75 -10.89
N LEU A 119 15.84 -7.93 -9.96
CA LEU A 119 16.82 -6.87 -10.23
C LEU A 119 18.28 -7.32 -10.09
N ASN A 120 18.51 -8.61 -9.85
CA ASN A 120 19.83 -9.23 -9.82
C ASN A 120 20.46 -9.19 -11.22
N GLY A 121 21.35 -8.21 -11.45
CA GLY A 121 22.03 -8.00 -12.73
C GLY A 121 22.19 -6.53 -13.12
N LEU A 122 21.52 -5.63 -12.39
CA LEU A 122 21.71 -4.19 -12.48
C LEU A 122 22.77 -3.76 -11.46
N GLU A 123 24.02 -4.17 -11.69
CA GLU A 123 25.16 -4.04 -10.76
C GLU A 123 25.54 -2.59 -10.38
N ASP A 124 24.91 -1.58 -10.99
CA ASP A 124 25.21 -0.16 -10.81
C ASP A 124 24.05 0.67 -10.19
N LEU A 125 22.95 0.04 -9.79
CA LEU A 125 21.77 0.78 -9.32
C LEU A 125 21.80 0.98 -7.80
N SER A 126 21.42 2.19 -7.39
CA SER A 126 21.53 2.76 -6.04
C SER A 126 21.07 1.82 -4.91
N SER A 127 21.66 2.00 -3.73
CA SER A 127 21.50 1.22 -2.49
C SER A 127 20.08 1.06 -1.93
N ASP A 128 19.06 1.57 -2.63
CA ASP A 128 17.74 1.82 -2.05
C ASP A 128 16.68 0.80 -2.47
N ILE A 129 17.01 -0.12 -3.40
CA ILE A 129 16.15 -1.26 -3.73
C ILE A 129 16.73 -2.55 -3.16
N SER A 130 15.89 -3.24 -2.37
CA SER A 130 16.25 -4.52 -1.78
C SER A 130 15.72 -5.67 -2.64
N PRO A 131 16.55 -6.66 -2.99
CA PRO A 131 16.09 -7.84 -3.72
C PRO A 131 15.14 -8.72 -2.88
N GLU A 132 15.11 -8.55 -1.56
CA GLU A 132 14.24 -9.29 -0.66
C GLU A 132 12.88 -8.61 -0.43
N LYS A 133 12.61 -7.47 -1.09
CA LYS A 133 11.36 -6.71 -0.93
C LYS A 133 10.36 -6.95 -2.07
N THR A 134 9.09 -6.74 -1.75
CA THR A 134 8.01 -6.57 -2.72
C THR A 134 7.63 -5.09 -2.80
N TYR A 135 7.41 -4.61 -4.02
CA TYR A 135 6.99 -3.25 -4.32
C TYR A 135 5.62 -3.27 -4.99
N ALA A 136 4.73 -2.35 -4.62
CA ALA A 136 3.40 -2.21 -5.22
C ALA A 136 3.03 -0.75 -5.44
N VAL A 137 2.25 -0.47 -6.47
CA VAL A 137 1.74 0.88 -6.75
C VAL A 137 0.24 0.92 -6.63
N VAL A 138 -0.26 1.82 -5.79
CA VAL A 138 -1.68 2.14 -5.65
C VAL A 138 -1.94 3.60 -5.97
N SER A 139 -3.09 3.88 -6.57
CA SER A 139 -3.59 5.25 -6.72
C SER A 139 -4.87 5.46 -5.93
N ILE A 140 -5.06 6.68 -5.45
CA ILE A 140 -6.23 7.13 -4.71
C ILE A 140 -6.68 8.46 -5.32
N ALA A 141 -7.91 8.52 -5.81
CA ALA A 141 -8.54 9.71 -6.35
C ALA A 141 -9.89 9.94 -5.69
N ASN A 142 -10.36 11.20 -5.61
CA ASN A 142 -11.75 11.43 -5.21
C ASN A 142 -12.68 10.88 -6.29
N ALA A 143 -13.67 10.09 -5.88
CA ALA A 143 -14.63 9.47 -6.79
C ALA A 143 -15.56 10.48 -7.48
N ASP A 144 -15.56 11.75 -7.05
CA ASP A 144 -16.31 12.85 -7.68
C ASP A 144 -15.48 13.63 -8.72
N GLY A 145 -14.18 13.34 -8.85
CA GLY A 145 -13.28 13.97 -9.83
C GLY A 145 -12.62 15.24 -9.35
N SER A 146 -12.88 15.65 -8.10
CA SER A 146 -12.10 16.71 -7.47
C SER A 146 -10.64 16.24 -7.26
N PRO A 147 -9.66 17.13 -7.45
CA PRO A 147 -8.26 16.75 -7.28
C PRO A 147 -7.95 16.45 -5.82
N MET A 148 -7.13 15.42 -5.57
CA MET A 148 -6.48 15.21 -4.28
C MET A 148 -5.61 16.44 -3.92
N PRO A 149 -5.53 16.84 -2.63
CA PRO A 149 -4.68 17.93 -2.19
C PRO A 149 -3.21 17.64 -2.53
N LYS A 150 -2.49 18.64 -3.05
CA LYS A 150 -1.05 18.51 -3.31
C LYS A 150 -0.29 18.53 -1.99
N THR A 151 0.94 18.01 -2.00
CA THR A 151 1.83 18.03 -0.83
C THR A 151 2.15 19.42 -0.28
N SER A 152 1.88 20.49 -1.04
CA SER A 152 1.99 21.89 -0.63
C SER A 152 0.72 22.45 0.04
N ASP A 153 -0.41 21.78 -0.10
CA ASP A 153 -1.72 22.27 0.31
C ASP A 153 -1.96 21.97 1.79
N PRO A 154 -2.62 22.85 2.56
CA PRO A 154 -2.86 22.62 3.99
C PRO A 154 -3.78 21.43 4.27
N GLU A 155 -4.65 21.07 3.32
CA GLU A 155 -5.55 19.91 3.41
C GLU A 155 -4.83 18.57 3.17
N TYR A 156 -3.57 18.60 2.75
CA TYR A 156 -2.78 17.39 2.52
C TYR A 156 -2.56 16.61 3.83
N GLY A 157 -2.89 15.32 3.78
CA GLY A 157 -2.76 14.42 4.92
C GLY A 157 -3.88 14.53 5.96
N GLU A 158 -4.91 15.37 5.76
CA GLU A 158 -6.07 15.42 6.67
C GLU A 158 -6.80 14.07 6.76
N VAL A 159 -6.87 13.34 5.64
CA VAL A 159 -7.34 11.95 5.59
C VAL A 159 -6.15 11.02 5.42
N PRO A 160 -5.73 10.29 6.47
CA PRO A 160 -4.66 9.32 6.35
C PRO A 160 -5.16 8.07 5.61
N PHE A 161 -4.27 7.43 4.86
CA PHE A 161 -4.52 6.12 4.27
C PHE A 161 -3.53 5.10 4.83
N TYR A 162 -4.04 3.96 5.26
CA TYR A 162 -3.28 2.78 5.63
C TYR A 162 -3.24 1.84 4.43
N VAL A 163 -2.05 1.49 3.96
CA VAL A 163 -1.86 0.54 2.85
C VAL A 163 -0.95 -0.58 3.32
N SER A 164 -1.41 -1.83 3.25
CA SER A 164 -0.67 -2.94 3.84
C SER A 164 -0.87 -4.27 3.13
N PRO A 165 0.19 -5.09 2.98
CA PRO A 165 0.01 -6.51 2.69
C PRO A 165 -0.69 -7.19 3.87
N LEU A 166 -1.56 -8.16 3.57
CA LEU A 166 -2.22 -9.02 4.54
C LEU A 166 -2.22 -10.46 4.01
N MET A 167 -2.27 -11.45 4.90
CA MET A 167 -2.19 -12.86 4.49
C MET A 167 -3.25 -13.67 5.20
N ARG A 168 -4.00 -14.45 4.44
CA ARG A 168 -5.02 -15.35 5.00
C ARG A 168 -4.40 -16.28 6.03
N GLY A 169 -5.10 -16.48 7.14
CA GLY A 169 -4.64 -17.27 8.28
C GLY A 169 -3.62 -16.59 9.17
N LEU A 170 -3.27 -15.32 8.91
CA LEU A 170 -2.43 -14.50 9.76
C LEU A 170 -3.19 -13.24 10.18
N LYS A 171 -3.09 -12.89 11.47
CA LYS A 171 -3.83 -11.76 12.03
C LYS A 171 -3.32 -10.43 11.44
N PRO A 172 -4.19 -9.56 10.88
CA PRO A 172 -3.78 -8.28 10.30
C PRO A 172 -2.97 -7.36 11.23
N TRP A 173 -3.23 -7.39 12.53
CA TRP A 173 -2.48 -6.59 13.50
C TRP A 173 -1.12 -7.19 13.88
N GLN A 174 -0.87 -8.48 13.61
CA GLN A 174 0.42 -9.14 13.82
C GLN A 174 1.30 -9.06 12.55
N VAL A 175 0.70 -9.28 11.39
CA VAL A 175 1.42 -9.38 10.11
C VAL A 175 0.86 -8.33 9.16
N ASN A 176 1.59 -7.23 9.01
CA ASN A 176 1.23 -6.06 8.23
C ASN A 176 2.46 -5.27 7.80
N ILE A 177 2.23 -4.15 7.10
CA ILE A 177 3.28 -3.25 6.60
C ILE A 177 4.32 -2.87 7.66
N PHE A 178 3.93 -2.66 8.92
CA PHE A 178 4.85 -2.27 9.97
C PHE A 178 5.73 -3.43 10.45
N SER A 179 5.14 -4.60 10.67
CA SER A 179 5.90 -5.79 11.07
C SER A 179 6.74 -6.37 9.94
N MET A 180 6.37 -6.09 8.68
CA MET A 180 7.07 -6.53 7.48
C MET A 180 8.08 -5.51 6.94
N HIS A 181 8.67 -4.68 7.81
CA HIS A 181 9.68 -3.66 7.47
C HIS A 181 9.28 -2.78 6.27
N GLY A 182 7.99 -2.52 6.16
CA GLY A 182 7.41 -1.80 5.05
C GLY A 182 7.34 -0.30 5.26
N GLY A 183 7.14 0.39 4.15
CA GLY A 183 7.07 1.83 4.06
C GLY A 183 6.46 2.25 2.74
N TYR A 184 6.38 3.55 2.51
CA TYR A 184 5.91 4.07 1.23
C TYR A 184 6.59 5.38 0.88
N SER A 185 6.64 5.65 -0.42
CA SER A 185 6.82 6.98 -0.99
C SER A 185 5.53 7.40 -1.70
N GLU A 186 5.27 8.71 -1.74
CA GLU A 186 4.01 9.25 -2.25
C GLU A 186 4.25 10.48 -3.10
N THR A 187 3.41 10.65 -4.13
CA THR A 187 3.32 11.88 -4.91
C THR A 187 1.87 12.14 -5.32
N VAL A 188 1.51 13.39 -5.57
CA VAL A 188 0.19 13.78 -6.09
C VAL A 188 0.37 14.41 -7.46
N LEU A 189 -0.11 13.73 -8.50
CA LEU A 189 0.06 14.11 -9.90
C LEU A 189 -1.31 14.17 -10.57
N ASP A 190 -1.58 15.29 -11.23
CA ASP A 190 -2.86 15.56 -11.92
C ASP A 190 -4.11 15.32 -11.04
N GLY A 191 -4.00 15.59 -9.74
CA GLY A 191 -5.09 15.43 -8.78
C GLY A 191 -5.31 13.99 -8.31
N VAL A 192 -4.38 13.07 -8.59
CA VAL A 192 -4.40 11.69 -8.11
C VAL A 192 -3.22 11.46 -7.18
N MET A 193 -3.47 10.90 -6.01
CA MET A 193 -2.43 10.46 -5.09
C MET A 193 -1.91 9.09 -5.52
N TYR A 194 -0.61 8.96 -5.73
CA TYR A 194 0.06 7.69 -6.02
C TYR A 194 0.96 7.33 -4.85
N ARG A 195 0.84 6.09 -4.38
CA ARG A 195 1.73 5.52 -3.37
C ARG A 195 2.47 4.33 -3.93
N LEU A 196 3.78 4.37 -3.79
CA LEU A 196 4.66 3.25 -4.00
C LEU A 196 4.97 2.65 -2.64
N ILE A 197 4.42 1.46 -2.40
CA ILE A 197 4.57 0.72 -1.16
C ILE A 197 5.72 -0.27 -1.31
N GLU A 198 6.52 -0.42 -0.27
CA GLU A 198 7.53 -1.46 -0.15
C GLU A 198 7.36 -2.26 1.15
N CYS A 199 7.67 -3.54 1.14
CA CYS A 199 7.68 -4.42 2.31
C CYS A 199 8.55 -5.64 2.05
N ASP A 200 8.85 -6.42 3.08
CA ASP A 200 9.50 -7.72 2.93
C ASP A 200 8.72 -8.62 1.95
N GLY A 201 9.45 -9.47 1.23
CA GLY A 201 8.93 -10.26 0.12
C GLY A 201 7.72 -11.11 0.48
N VAL A 202 6.58 -10.88 -0.20
CA VAL A 202 5.32 -11.58 0.08
C VAL A 202 5.18 -12.91 -0.67
N GLU A 203 6.04 -13.18 -1.66
CA GLU A 203 5.97 -14.39 -2.50
C GLU A 203 6.11 -15.69 -1.68
N MET A 204 6.81 -15.65 -0.55
CA MET A 204 6.91 -16.83 0.35
C MET A 204 5.56 -17.29 0.90
N PHE A 205 4.55 -16.41 0.94
CA PHE A 205 3.18 -16.68 1.40
C PHE A 205 2.19 -16.96 0.26
N ALA A 206 2.65 -17.13 -0.99
CA ALA A 206 1.77 -17.27 -2.16
C ALA A 206 0.81 -18.49 -2.10
N ASP A 207 1.03 -19.45 -1.19
CA ASP A 207 0.15 -20.59 -0.95
C ASP A 207 -1.07 -20.28 -0.06
N ARG A 208 -1.05 -19.20 0.73
CA ARG A 208 -2.11 -18.86 1.71
C ARG A 208 -3.21 -17.99 1.13
N GLY A 209 -2.90 -17.18 0.12
CA GLY A 209 -3.72 -16.06 -0.32
C GLY A 209 -3.23 -14.79 0.36
N VAL A 210 -2.71 -13.88 -0.45
CA VAL A 210 -2.14 -12.60 -0.02
C VAL A 210 -3.01 -11.49 -0.57
N TYR A 211 -3.22 -10.47 0.24
CA TYR A 211 -4.02 -9.30 -0.10
C TYR A 211 -3.21 -8.02 0.05
N LEU A 212 -3.65 -6.97 -0.63
CA LEU A 212 -3.28 -5.59 -0.31
C LEU A 212 -4.53 -4.84 0.16
N ALA A 213 -4.52 -4.39 1.41
CA ALA A 213 -5.58 -3.56 1.96
C ALA A 213 -5.24 -2.07 1.80
N VAL A 214 -6.24 -1.27 1.47
CA VAL A 214 -6.21 0.20 1.50
C VAL A 214 -7.36 0.69 2.35
N VAL A 215 -7.07 1.38 3.45
CA VAL A 215 -8.08 1.89 4.41
C VAL A 215 -7.85 3.38 4.64
N GLY A 216 -8.82 4.22 4.28
CA GLY A 216 -8.81 5.67 4.50
C GLY A 216 -9.46 6.06 5.82
N GLY A 217 -8.91 7.07 6.50
CA GLY A 217 -9.34 7.53 7.82
C GLY A 217 -8.50 6.97 8.97
N THR A 218 -7.50 6.12 8.69
CA THR A 218 -6.53 5.63 9.67
C THR A 218 -5.15 5.48 9.04
N ALA A 219 -4.10 5.62 9.85
CA ALA A 219 -2.72 5.30 9.47
C ALA A 219 -2.28 3.89 9.95
N PHE A 220 -3.10 3.22 10.75
CA PHE A 220 -2.78 1.96 11.43
C PHE A 220 -3.82 0.87 11.12
N PRO A 221 -3.50 -0.42 11.36
CA PRO A 221 -4.49 -1.50 11.28
C PRO A 221 -5.71 -1.14 12.12
N SER A 222 -6.90 -1.30 11.54
CA SER A 222 -8.15 -0.96 12.22
C SER A 222 -9.11 -2.14 12.20
N ASN A 223 -9.47 -2.60 13.40
CA ASN A 223 -10.50 -3.62 13.58
C ASN A 223 -11.90 -3.11 13.20
N ASP A 224 -12.08 -1.80 13.03
CA ASP A 224 -13.33 -1.19 12.56
C ASP A 224 -13.47 -1.29 11.03
N ALA A 225 -12.37 -1.44 10.30
CA ALA A 225 -12.36 -1.54 8.84
C ALA A 225 -12.12 -2.98 8.34
N ILE A 226 -11.29 -3.74 9.06
CA ILE A 226 -10.83 -5.06 8.66
C ILE A 226 -11.31 -6.08 9.70
N ALA A 227 -12.04 -7.08 9.23
CA ALA A 227 -12.43 -8.24 10.01
C ALA A 227 -11.49 -9.41 9.75
N TYR A 228 -11.21 -10.17 10.80
CA TYR A 228 -10.45 -11.42 10.76
C TYR A 228 -11.27 -12.50 11.45
N ASP A 229 -11.50 -13.60 10.75
CA ASP A 229 -12.16 -14.77 11.31
C ASP A 229 -11.11 -15.72 11.91
N GLU A 230 -11.11 -15.84 13.24
CA GLU A 230 -10.12 -16.64 13.98
C GLU A 230 -10.22 -18.15 13.69
N GLU A 231 -11.39 -18.66 13.25
CA GLU A 231 -11.58 -20.08 12.97
C GLU A 231 -11.07 -20.47 11.57
N THR A 232 -11.31 -19.62 10.59
CA THR A 232 -11.05 -19.89 9.17
C THR A 232 -9.79 -19.18 8.66
N GLY A 233 -9.34 -18.14 9.35
CA GLY A 233 -8.26 -17.26 8.91
C GLY A 233 -8.67 -16.29 7.80
N GLU A 234 -9.96 -16.17 7.49
CA GLU A 234 -10.46 -15.31 6.43
C GLU A 234 -10.35 -13.83 6.83
N ILE A 235 -9.95 -12.99 5.86
CA ILE A 235 -9.83 -11.54 6.01
C ILE A 235 -10.88 -10.91 5.11
N SER A 236 -11.69 -10.01 5.67
CA SER A 236 -12.72 -9.29 4.92
C SER A 236 -12.82 -7.84 5.38
N LEU A 237 -13.42 -6.98 4.57
CA LEU A 237 -13.76 -5.62 4.96
C LEU A 237 -15.06 -5.61 5.80
N ARG A 238 -15.15 -4.69 6.75
CA ARG A 238 -16.38 -4.46 7.51
C ARG A 238 -17.37 -3.62 6.69
N PRO A 239 -18.61 -4.09 6.49
CA PRO A 239 -19.58 -3.41 5.63
C PRO A 239 -20.12 -2.10 6.23
N ASP A 240 -19.96 -1.90 7.54
CA ASP A 240 -20.39 -0.73 8.30
C ASP A 240 -19.27 0.31 8.51
N TYR A 241 -18.08 0.09 7.96
CA TYR A 241 -17.00 1.06 7.99
C TYR A 241 -17.36 2.28 7.14
N GLU A 242 -17.37 3.48 7.74
CA GLU A 242 -17.73 4.72 7.02
C GLU A 242 -16.59 5.30 6.18
N GLY A 243 -15.34 4.89 6.45
CA GLY A 243 -14.17 5.31 5.68
C GLY A 243 -14.00 4.55 4.37
N ALA A 244 -13.01 4.96 3.59
CA ALA A 244 -12.65 4.22 2.37
C ALA A 244 -12.02 2.88 2.75
N ALA A 245 -12.43 1.80 2.12
CA ALA A 245 -11.81 0.49 2.31
C ALA A 245 -11.82 -0.32 1.01
N ALA A 246 -10.67 -0.86 0.65
CA ALA A 246 -10.48 -1.79 -0.47
C ALA A 246 -9.55 -2.94 -0.04
N LEU A 247 -9.82 -4.14 -0.54
CA LEU A 247 -9.05 -5.35 -0.27
C LEU A 247 -8.85 -6.08 -1.59
N PHE A 248 -7.64 -5.98 -2.14
CA PHE A 248 -7.28 -6.59 -3.42
C PHE A 248 -6.59 -7.93 -3.18
N GLU A 249 -6.95 -8.98 -3.90
CA GLU A 249 -6.22 -10.25 -3.88
C GLU A 249 -4.99 -10.14 -4.80
N LEU A 250 -3.81 -10.48 -4.29
CA LEU A 250 -2.57 -10.43 -5.07
C LEU A 250 -2.42 -11.72 -5.88
N PRO A 251 -2.31 -11.65 -7.22
CA PRO A 251 -2.21 -12.83 -8.08
C PRO A 251 -0.77 -13.37 -8.12
N LEU A 252 -0.27 -13.80 -6.96
CA LEU A 252 1.07 -14.34 -6.80
C LEU A 252 1.19 -15.74 -7.42
N ASP A 253 2.35 -16.03 -8.01
CA ASP A 253 2.66 -17.38 -8.46
C ASP A 253 2.87 -18.32 -7.27
N LYS A 254 1.94 -19.25 -7.08
CA LYS A 254 1.99 -20.26 -6.02
C LYS A 254 3.24 -21.12 -6.07
N SER A 255 3.90 -21.24 -7.22
CA SER A 255 5.16 -21.99 -7.34
C SER A 255 6.33 -21.32 -6.60
N LYS A 256 6.22 -20.02 -6.31
CA LYS A 256 7.20 -19.25 -5.53
C LYS A 256 6.94 -19.27 -4.02
N ALA A 257 5.85 -19.90 -3.57
CA ALA A 257 5.59 -20.09 -2.16
C ALA A 257 6.70 -20.92 -1.51
N ASP A 258 7.13 -20.51 -0.32
CA ASP A 258 8.09 -21.24 0.50
C ASP A 258 7.56 -21.30 1.93
N PRO A 259 6.76 -22.33 2.27
CA PRO A 259 6.17 -22.48 3.59
C PRO A 259 7.23 -22.57 4.70
N ALA A 260 8.43 -23.09 4.40
CA ALA A 260 9.49 -23.19 5.40
C ALA A 260 10.12 -21.83 5.67
N LYS A 261 10.40 -21.03 4.62
CA LYS A 261 10.85 -19.63 4.76
C LYS A 261 9.79 -18.78 5.44
N ALA A 262 8.52 -18.91 5.05
CA ALA A 262 7.40 -18.21 5.67
C ALA A 262 7.29 -18.51 7.17
N GLU A 263 7.31 -19.78 7.57
CA GLU A 263 7.25 -20.16 8.99
C GLU A 263 8.49 -19.72 9.78
N ALA A 264 9.68 -19.72 9.18
CA ALA A 264 10.87 -19.16 9.81
C ALA A 264 10.73 -17.64 10.03
N TYR A 265 10.30 -16.93 8.98
CA TYR A 265 10.06 -15.49 9.02
C TYR A 265 9.04 -15.10 10.10
N LEU A 266 7.90 -15.80 10.19
CA LEU A 266 6.87 -15.55 11.21
C LEU A 266 7.36 -15.79 12.65
N ARG A 267 8.37 -16.64 12.86
CA ARG A 267 8.97 -16.83 14.19
C ARG A 267 9.90 -15.69 14.59
N GLU A 268 10.49 -15.01 13.61
CA GLU A 268 11.34 -13.85 13.81
C GLU A 268 10.53 -12.56 13.98
N LEU A 269 9.29 -12.53 13.46
CA LEU A 269 8.36 -11.45 13.74
C LEU A 269 8.07 -11.35 15.25
N PRO A 270 7.96 -10.14 15.81
CA PRO A 270 7.59 -9.96 17.20
C PRO A 270 6.22 -10.58 17.47
N LYS A 271 6.16 -11.59 18.33
CA LYS A 271 4.91 -12.28 18.70
C LYS A 271 4.07 -11.44 19.64
N GLU A 272 2.75 -11.57 19.58
CA GLU A 272 1.89 -11.17 20.70
C GLU A 272 2.26 -11.98 21.95
N PRO A 273 2.20 -11.40 23.17
CA PRO A 273 2.24 -12.20 24.38
C PRO A 273 1.08 -13.21 24.33
N GLU A 274 1.38 -14.50 24.50
CA GLU A 274 0.35 -15.54 24.56
C GLU A 274 -0.62 -15.23 25.71
N GLU A 275 -1.89 -15.00 25.39
CA GLU A 275 -2.95 -14.81 26.37
C GLU A 275 -3.10 -16.09 27.20
N LYS A 276 -2.64 -16.05 28.46
CA LYS A 276 -3.17 -16.97 29.47
C LYS A 276 -4.55 -16.46 29.86
N GLU A 277 -5.57 -17.29 29.63
CA GLU A 277 -6.89 -17.13 30.23
C GLU A 277 -6.74 -16.98 31.76
N THR A 278 -6.80 -15.74 32.26
CA THR A 278 -7.50 -15.33 33.48
C THR A 278 -7.41 -13.83 33.68
N ALA A 279 -8.57 -13.18 33.62
CA ALA A 279 -8.96 -11.90 34.22
C ALA A 279 -7.86 -10.99 34.81
N ALA A 280 -7.55 -9.88 34.11
CA ALA A 280 -7.43 -8.53 34.68
C ALA A 280 -7.12 -7.51 33.56
N GLU A 281 -8.01 -6.53 33.36
CA GLU A 281 -7.93 -5.45 32.36
C GLU A 281 -6.80 -4.40 32.61
N ASN A 282 -5.75 -4.72 33.38
CA ASN A 282 -4.70 -3.76 33.75
C ASN A 282 -3.28 -4.10 33.26
N ASP A 283 -3.04 -5.23 32.61
CA ASP A 283 -1.69 -5.63 32.16
C ASP A 283 -1.37 -5.33 30.67
N ALA A 284 -2.34 -4.83 29.89
CA ALA A 284 -2.13 -4.49 28.48
C ALA A 284 -1.19 -3.28 28.28
N ALA A 285 -1.17 -2.33 29.23
CA ALA A 285 -0.30 -1.15 29.17
C ALA A 285 1.17 -1.50 29.48
N ALA A 286 1.43 -2.36 30.48
CA ALA A 286 2.78 -2.77 30.87
C ALA A 286 3.48 -3.68 29.82
N LEU A 287 2.69 -4.43 29.05
CA LEU A 287 3.18 -5.26 27.94
C LEU A 287 3.48 -4.46 26.66
N LEU A 288 2.81 -3.32 26.47
CA LEU A 288 3.15 -2.34 25.43
C LEU A 288 4.47 -1.63 25.76
N GLU A 289 4.68 -1.31 27.04
CA GLU A 289 5.84 -0.55 27.55
C GLU A 289 7.16 -1.36 27.49
N SER A 290 7.12 -2.64 27.87
CA SER A 290 8.29 -3.53 27.71
C SER A 290 8.60 -3.90 26.25
N LYS A 291 7.61 -3.84 25.34
CA LYS A 291 7.79 -4.06 23.90
C LYS A 291 8.32 -2.83 23.17
N SER A 292 7.93 -1.64 23.60
CA SER A 292 8.51 -0.39 23.10
C SER A 292 10.00 -0.30 23.43
N GLU A 293 10.46 -0.80 24.58
CA GLU A 293 11.86 -0.80 25.01
C GLU A 293 12.79 -1.73 24.17
N GLU A 294 12.28 -2.86 23.65
CA GLU A 294 13.07 -3.81 22.85
C GLU A 294 13.10 -3.46 21.34
N MET A 295 11.98 -2.95 20.81
CA MET A 295 11.85 -2.43 19.43
C MET A 295 12.75 -1.21 19.21
N ALA A 296 12.72 -0.33 20.19
CA ALA A 296 13.66 0.74 20.42
C ALA A 296 15.14 0.34 20.30
N THR A 297 15.58 -0.70 21.03
CA THR A 297 16.98 -1.12 21.05
C THR A 297 17.44 -1.67 19.70
N LYS A 298 16.57 -2.39 18.98
CA LYS A 298 16.89 -2.93 17.64
C LYS A 298 16.80 -1.88 16.53
N SER A 299 15.92 -0.88 16.65
CA SER A 299 15.83 0.26 15.72
C SER A 299 17.03 1.21 15.85
N ALA A 300 17.53 1.40 17.07
CA ALA A 300 18.72 2.20 17.35
C ALA A 300 20.04 1.56 16.90
N GLU A 301 20.09 0.24 16.76
CA GLU A 301 21.27 -0.45 16.20
C GLU A 301 21.34 -0.36 14.66
N ARG A 302 20.23 -0.11 13.96
CA ARG A 302 20.17 -0.12 12.48
C ARG A 302 20.09 1.25 11.77
N LYS A 303 20.00 2.37 12.49
CA LYS A 303 20.07 3.73 11.91
C LYS A 303 21.13 4.62 12.54
N LYS A 304 22.32 4.05 12.81
CA LYS A 304 23.46 4.77 13.39
C LYS A 304 24.23 5.71 12.45
N LYS A 305 23.56 6.27 11.44
CA LYS A 305 24.08 7.42 10.68
C LYS A 305 22.94 8.38 10.39
N VAL A 306 23.00 9.52 11.05
CA VAL A 306 22.39 10.74 10.52
C VAL A 306 22.98 10.93 9.13
N PRO A 307 22.17 11.10 8.07
CA PRO A 307 22.71 11.46 6.78
C PRO A 307 23.42 12.81 6.91
N GLU A 308 24.62 12.95 6.34
CA GLU A 308 25.35 14.22 6.35
C GLU A 308 24.46 15.29 5.70
N GLY A 309 24.35 16.45 6.37
CA GLY A 309 23.42 17.48 5.95
C GLY A 309 23.38 18.68 6.87
N THR A 310 22.73 19.74 6.41
CA THR A 310 22.61 21.02 7.11
C THR A 310 21.26 21.13 7.80
N THR A 311 21.26 21.32 9.12
CA THR A 311 20.02 21.56 9.88
C THR A 311 19.43 22.92 9.55
N ILE A 312 18.14 22.94 9.22
CA ILE A 312 17.37 24.18 9.06
C ILE A 312 17.05 24.73 10.46
N LEU A 313 17.77 25.76 10.91
CA LEU A 313 17.74 26.20 12.31
C LEU A 313 16.35 26.62 12.82
N GLU A 314 15.56 27.24 11.96
CA GLU A 314 14.18 27.67 12.23
C GLU A 314 13.17 26.50 12.37
N SER A 315 13.55 25.30 11.92
CA SER A 315 12.76 24.08 12.07
C SER A 315 12.93 23.41 13.43
N VAL A 316 13.92 23.85 14.22
CA VAL A 316 14.30 23.21 15.48
C VAL A 316 13.28 23.57 16.57
N GLN A 317 12.59 22.56 17.09
CA GLN A 317 11.55 22.74 18.12
C GLN A 317 11.75 21.73 19.24
N LYS A 318 11.90 22.25 20.46
CA LYS A 318 11.80 21.42 21.66
C LYS A 318 10.32 21.09 21.89
N LEU A 319 10.03 19.80 21.97
CA LEU A 319 8.66 19.30 22.04
C LEU A 319 8.32 18.91 23.46
N THR A 320 7.10 19.25 23.89
CA THR A 320 6.56 18.87 25.19
C THR A 320 5.35 17.97 24.97
N PRO A 321 5.28 16.81 25.64
CA PRO A 321 4.13 15.92 25.52
C PRO A 321 2.82 16.59 25.97
N ASP A 322 1.71 16.26 25.29
CA ASP A 322 0.36 16.63 25.69
C ASP A 322 -0.13 15.78 26.90
N ASP A 323 -1.39 16.00 27.31
CA ASP A 323 -2.04 15.25 28.40
C ASP A 323 -2.20 13.75 28.12
N ARG A 324 -1.93 13.32 26.89
CA ARG A 324 -1.95 11.93 26.43
C ARG A 324 -0.56 11.39 26.08
N GLY A 325 0.51 12.12 26.44
CA GLY A 325 1.89 11.71 26.19
C GLY A 325 2.36 11.88 24.74
N ARG A 326 1.64 12.61 23.90
CA ARG A 326 1.99 12.81 22.48
C ARG A 326 2.72 14.12 22.27
N VAL A 327 3.72 14.12 21.39
CA VAL A 327 4.40 15.33 20.93
C VAL A 327 3.91 15.72 19.55
N HIS A 328 3.80 17.03 19.34
CA HIS A 328 3.35 17.61 18.10
C HIS A 328 4.48 18.43 17.49
N TYR A 329 4.96 18.01 16.33
CA TYR A 329 5.94 18.74 15.55
C TYR A 329 5.26 19.38 14.36
N LYS A 330 5.42 20.70 14.21
CA LYS A 330 4.89 21.44 13.06
C LYS A 330 5.91 22.40 12.49
N TYR A 331 6.42 22.12 11.29
CA TYR A 331 7.26 23.05 10.55
C TYR A 331 7.04 22.85 9.04
N ASP A 332 6.75 23.95 8.34
CA ASP A 332 6.41 23.91 6.91
C ASP A 332 5.24 22.94 6.65
N VAL A 333 5.43 21.89 5.84
CA VAL A 333 4.42 20.85 5.58
C VAL A 333 4.46 19.67 6.54
N TRP A 334 5.48 19.61 7.38
CA TRP A 334 5.56 18.56 8.38
C TRP A 334 4.59 18.91 9.51
N ASN A 335 3.58 18.06 9.67
CA ASN A 335 2.64 18.11 10.79
C ASN A 335 2.52 16.70 11.37
N VAL A 336 3.39 16.39 12.33
CA VAL A 336 3.55 15.04 12.87
C VAL A 336 3.11 15.04 14.33
N THR A 337 2.23 14.09 14.65
CA THR A 337 1.91 13.73 16.03
C THR A 337 2.43 12.33 16.28
N LEU A 338 3.25 12.17 17.31
CA LEU A 338 3.78 10.87 17.71
C LEU A 338 3.83 10.77 19.23
N THR A 339 3.85 9.55 19.77
CA THR A 339 4.09 9.29 21.20
C THR A 339 5.58 8.97 21.36
N PRO A 340 6.39 9.81 22.03
CA PRO A 340 7.83 9.60 22.18
C PRO A 340 8.17 8.21 22.68
N ASP A 341 7.46 7.71 23.69
CA ASP A 341 7.75 6.41 24.31
C ASP A 341 7.52 5.23 23.34
N LEU A 342 6.69 5.41 22.31
CA LEU A 342 6.47 4.40 21.26
C LEU A 342 7.52 4.47 20.14
N PHE A 343 8.19 5.62 20.00
CA PHE A 343 9.05 5.91 18.86
C PHE A 343 10.54 5.96 19.24
N PHE A 344 10.83 6.32 20.48
CA PHE A 344 12.15 6.41 21.07
C PHE A 344 12.23 5.53 22.31
N PRO A 345 13.21 4.62 22.38
CA PRO A 345 13.55 3.90 23.60
C PRO A 345 13.67 4.77 24.85
N GLU A 346 13.18 4.27 25.99
CA GLU A 346 13.51 4.88 27.27
C GLU A 346 15.03 4.81 27.53
N GLY A 347 15.63 5.95 27.86
CA GLY A 347 17.06 6.06 28.17
C GLY A 347 18.01 6.11 26.97
N GLN A 348 17.53 6.10 25.72
CA GLN A 348 18.39 6.29 24.55
C GLN A 348 18.42 7.71 24.03
N THR A 349 19.63 8.17 23.72
CA THR A 349 19.89 9.50 23.18
C THR A 349 20.38 9.41 21.74
N GLY A 350 20.10 10.44 20.95
CA GLY A 350 20.56 10.52 19.57
C GLY A 350 19.52 11.02 18.59
N ASP A 351 19.89 10.98 17.31
CA ASP A 351 19.10 11.46 16.19
C ASP A 351 18.39 10.31 15.47
N TYR A 352 17.09 10.47 15.25
CA TYR A 352 16.19 9.48 14.68
C TYR A 352 15.50 10.05 13.42
N PRO A 353 15.95 9.67 12.22
CA PRO A 353 15.28 10.05 10.97
C PRO A 353 13.88 9.41 10.88
N PHE A 354 12.87 10.25 10.72
CA PHE A 354 11.45 9.90 10.76
C PHE A 354 10.83 9.80 9.37
N GLN A 355 10.95 10.85 8.56
CA GLN A 355 10.38 10.94 7.21
C GLN A 355 11.33 11.71 6.28
N PHE A 356 11.23 11.45 4.98
CA PHE A 356 12.00 12.11 3.92
C PHE A 356 11.05 12.76 2.93
N SER A 357 11.43 13.91 2.38
CA SER A 357 10.70 14.61 1.31
C SER A 357 11.69 15.24 0.36
N GLU A 358 11.40 15.21 -0.94
CA GLU A 358 12.15 15.98 -1.92
C GLU A 358 11.44 17.31 -2.21
N ARG A 359 12.18 18.43 -2.22
CA ARG A 359 11.69 19.77 -2.56
C ARG A 359 12.75 20.56 -3.31
N ASP A 360 12.35 21.15 -4.43
CA ASP A 360 13.23 22.00 -5.25
C ASP A 360 14.58 21.34 -5.60
N GLY A 361 14.58 20.01 -5.80
CA GLY A 361 15.78 19.21 -6.10
C GLY A 361 16.68 18.94 -4.89
N LYS A 362 16.18 19.12 -3.67
CA LYS A 362 16.86 18.84 -2.41
C LYS A 362 16.12 17.79 -1.61
N VAL A 363 16.84 16.88 -0.98
CA VAL A 363 16.26 15.88 -0.07
C VAL A 363 16.26 16.45 1.35
N LEU A 364 15.09 16.50 1.97
CA LEU A 364 14.88 16.94 3.35
C LEU A 364 14.51 15.74 4.21
N ALA A 365 15.08 15.65 5.41
CA ALA A 365 14.74 14.64 6.40
C ALA A 365 14.18 15.30 7.67
N LEU A 366 13.02 14.85 8.12
CA LEU A 366 12.54 15.13 9.48
C LEU A 366 13.28 14.21 10.45
N VAL A 367 13.97 14.80 11.42
CA VAL A 367 14.77 14.11 12.44
C VAL A 367 14.28 14.50 13.81
N PHE A 368 14.10 13.52 14.69
CA PHE A 368 13.89 13.77 16.12
C PHE A 368 15.16 13.44 16.90
N THR A 369 15.61 14.37 17.74
CA THR A 369 16.74 14.19 18.65
C THR A 369 16.22 13.97 20.06
N VAL A 370 16.68 12.92 20.74
CA VAL A 370 16.42 12.70 22.17
C VAL A 370 17.70 12.97 22.96
N ASP A 371 17.62 13.83 23.97
CA ASP A 371 18.76 14.15 24.84
C ASP A 371 18.84 13.24 26.08
N SER A 372 19.89 13.40 26.89
CA SER A 372 20.12 12.59 28.10
C SER A 372 19.08 12.76 29.20
N LEU A 373 18.19 13.76 29.09
CA LEU A 373 17.08 14.00 30.00
C LEU A 373 15.76 13.43 29.46
N GLY A 374 15.76 12.84 28.26
CA GLY A 374 14.57 12.35 27.57
C GLY A 374 13.79 13.44 26.83
N ASP A 375 14.34 14.66 26.74
CA ASP A 375 13.67 15.73 26.00
C ASP A 375 13.78 15.48 24.49
N VAL A 376 12.64 15.60 23.80
CA VAL A 376 12.56 15.42 22.34
C VAL A 376 12.66 16.76 21.63
N THR A 377 13.52 16.84 20.62
CA THR A 377 13.65 17.98 19.71
C THR A 377 13.41 17.54 18.28
N GLY A 378 12.40 18.10 17.60
CA GLY A 378 12.21 17.89 16.16
C GLY A 378 13.02 18.90 15.35
N LYS A 379 13.62 18.48 14.24
CA LYS A 379 14.35 19.34 13.29
C LYS A 379 14.26 18.78 11.86
N VAL A 380 14.31 19.66 10.88
CA VAL A 380 14.48 19.30 9.46
C VAL A 380 15.95 19.47 9.09
N VAL A 381 16.50 18.45 8.44
CA VAL A 381 17.86 18.44 7.90
C VAL A 381 17.77 18.39 6.38
N GLU A 382 18.38 19.36 5.71
CA GLU A 382 18.64 19.28 4.27
C GLU A 382 19.85 18.37 4.07
N LEU A 383 19.67 17.28 3.33
CA LEU A 383 20.73 16.31 3.10
C LEU A 383 21.67 16.82 2.01
N ASP A 384 22.97 16.63 2.23
CA ASP A 384 23.95 16.89 1.19
C ASP A 384 23.74 15.86 0.05
N PRO A 385 23.85 16.27 -1.23
CA PRO A 385 23.63 15.40 -2.39
C PRO A 385 24.66 14.27 -2.54
#